data_AF-A0A396ABC0-F1
#
_entry.id   AF-A0A396ABC0-F1
#
_cell.length_a   1.000
_cell.length_b   1.000
_cell.length_c   1.000
_cell.angle_alpha   90.00
_cell.angle_beta   90.00
_cell.angle_gamma   90.00
#
_symmetry.space_group_name_H-M   'P 1'
#
loop_
_entity.id
_entity.type
_entity.pdbx_description
1 polymer ?
#
loop_
_entity_poly.entity_id
_entity_poly.type
_entity_poly.pdbx_seq_one_letter_code
_entity_poly.pdbx_strand_id
1 'polypeptide(L)'
;MTQFEKLDLLLRECGGTIQTFQVLNNGISKSAFYAYVKERGLEQASHGVYVSPDTWTDAMYLLHLRCGQAVFSHETALFFHDLTDREPLKYT
;
A
#
# COMPACT_ATOMS: atom_id res chain seq x y z
N MET A 1 7.18 -4.71 23.73
CA MET A 1 6.98 -4.76 22.27
C MET A 1 8.27 -4.38 21.57
N THR A 2 8.82 -5.27 20.74
CA THR A 2 9.98 -5.00 19.89
C THR A 2 9.59 -4.08 18.72
N GLN A 3 10.58 -3.51 18.01
CA GLN A 3 10.30 -2.73 16.79
C GLN A 3 9.66 -3.58 15.69
N PHE A 4 10.02 -4.86 15.60
CA PHE A 4 9.47 -5.78 14.59
C PHE A 4 8.03 -6.13 14.91
N GLU A 5 7.69 -6.36 16.18
CA GLU A 5 6.29 -6.54 16.59
C GLU A 5 5.43 -5.31 16.29
N LYS A 6 5.97 -4.09 16.43
CA LYS A 6 5.28 -2.86 16.01
C LYS A 6 5.01 -2.85 14.51
N LEU A 7 6.00 -3.26 13.71
CA LEU A 7 5.86 -3.33 12.25
C LEU A 7 4.91 -4.44 11.81
N ASP A 8 4.92 -5.59 12.48
CA ASP A 8 3.98 -6.70 12.22
C ASP A 8 2.53 -6.25 12.51
N LEU A 9 2.30 -5.50 13.59
CA LEU A 9 1.00 -4.90 13.90
C LEU A 9 0.59 -3.85 12.87
N LEU A 10 1.49 -2.91 12.55
CA LEU A 10 1.23 -1.86 11.57
C LEU A 10 0.93 -2.43 10.17
N LEU A 11 1.65 -3.47 9.76
CA LEU A 11 1.44 -4.16 8.49
C LEU A 11 0.06 -4.82 8.45
N ARG A 12 -0.40 -5.43 9.55
CA ARG A 12 -1.75 -6.00 9.65
C ARG A 12 -2.83 -4.93 9.62
N GLU A 13 -2.64 -3.82 10.33
CA GLU A 13 -3.57 -2.69 10.33
C GLU A 13 -3.72 -2.06 8.95
N CYS A 14 -2.64 -2.04 8.15
CA CYS A 14 -2.64 -1.52 6.79
C CYS A 14 -2.98 -2.58 5.71
N GLY A 15 -3.55 -3.73 6.11
CA GLY A 15 -4.02 -4.74 5.15
C GLY A 15 -2.90 -5.36 4.31
N GLY A 16 -1.69 -5.46 4.86
CA GLY A 16 -0.55 -6.07 4.19
C GLY A 16 0.22 -5.15 3.23
N THR A 17 -0.16 -3.88 3.12
CA THR A 17 0.61 -2.84 2.41
C THR A 17 1.12 -1.79 3.38
N ILE A 18 2.41 -1.48 3.37
CA ILE A 18 3.02 -0.52 4.29
C ILE A 18 3.85 0.52 3.53
N GLN A 19 3.74 1.78 3.94
CA GLN A 19 4.47 2.88 3.34
C GLN A 19 5.58 3.39 4.26
N THR A 20 6.70 3.77 3.66
CA THR A 20 7.86 4.27 4.41
C THR A 20 7.49 5.46 5.31
N PHE A 21 6.59 6.36 4.88
CA PHE A 21 6.18 7.49 5.71
C PHE A 21 5.40 7.07 6.96
N GLN A 22 4.57 6.03 6.87
CA GLN A 22 3.81 5.50 8.01
C GLN A 22 4.76 4.94 9.07
N VAL A 23 5.81 4.26 8.61
CA VAL A 23 6.86 3.70 9.48
C VAL A 23 7.64 4.81 10.20
N LEU A 24 8.02 5.85 9.45
CA LEU A 24 8.70 7.02 10.01
C LEU A 24 7.83 7.76 11.04
N ASN A 25 6.53 7.93 10.76
CA ASN A 25 5.58 8.56 11.66
C ASN A 25 5.39 7.76 12.96
N ASN A 26 5.62 6.45 12.93
CA ASN A 26 5.63 5.58 14.11
C ASN A 26 6.99 5.57 14.85
N GLY A 27 7.92 6.47 14.49
CA GLY A 27 9.22 6.63 15.15
C GLY A 27 10.22 5.53 14.83
N ILE A 28 10.02 4.75 13.77
CA ILE A 28 10.91 3.67 13.37
C ILE A 28 11.84 4.18 12.27
N SER A 29 13.14 3.90 12.39
CA SER A 29 14.14 4.34 11.41
C SER A 29 14.02 3.58 10.08
N LYS A 30 14.46 4.21 8.98
CA LYS A 30 14.52 3.54 7.66
C LYS A 30 15.39 2.28 7.68
N SER A 31 16.49 2.29 8.44
CA SER A 31 17.39 1.14 8.54
C SER A 31 16.72 -0.06 9.19
N ALA A 32 16.00 0.16 10.30
CA ALA A 32 15.22 -0.88 10.97
C ALA A 32 14.11 -1.41 10.05
N PHE A 33 13.45 -0.51 9.32
CA PHE A 33 12.41 -0.89 8.37
C PHE A 33 12.94 -1.74 7.21
N TYR A 34 14.08 -1.39 6.61
CA TYR A 34 14.64 -2.19 5.52
C TYR A 34 15.16 -3.55 5.98
N ALA A 35 15.67 -3.65 7.22
CA ALA A 35 15.96 -4.93 7.83
C ALA A 35 14.69 -5.78 7.97
N TYR A 36 13.59 -5.19 8.42
CA TYR A 36 12.29 -5.84 8.52
C TYR A 36 11.75 -6.30 7.17
N VAL A 37 11.78 -5.43 6.15
CA VAL A 37 11.36 -5.74 4.77
C VAL A 37 12.11 -6.97 4.26
N LYS A 38 13.43 -7.03 4.48
CA LYS A 38 14.25 -8.17 4.08
C LYS A 38 13.94 -9.44 4.88
N GLU A 39 13.77 -9.33 6.20
CA GLU A 39 13.52 -10.48 7.07
C GLU A 39 12.14 -11.11 6.85
N ARG A 40 11.12 -10.28 6.63
CA ARG A 40 9.73 -10.70 6.37
C ARG A 40 9.44 -10.93 4.88
N GLY A 41 10.39 -10.62 4.00
CA GLY A 41 10.26 -10.85 2.56
C GLY A 41 9.26 -9.94 1.86
N LEU A 42 9.07 -8.70 2.33
CA LEU A 42 8.16 -7.76 1.67
C LEU A 42 8.69 -7.37 0.29
N GLU A 43 7.79 -7.25 -0.67
CA GLU A 43 8.09 -6.84 -2.05
C GLU A 43 7.85 -5.34 -2.22
N GLN A 44 8.73 -4.67 -2.97
CA GLN A 44 8.56 -3.26 -3.28
C GLN A 44 7.61 -3.08 -4.48
N ALA A 45 6.36 -2.72 -4.22
CA ALA A 45 5.36 -2.50 -5.27
C ALA A 45 5.46 -1.10 -5.91
N SER A 46 5.97 -0.11 -5.19
CA SER A 46 6.21 1.24 -5.71
C SER A 46 7.27 2.00 -4.90
N HIS A 47 7.56 3.24 -5.28
CA HIS A 47 8.49 4.07 -4.50
C HIS A 47 7.93 4.32 -3.10
N GLY A 48 8.58 3.75 -2.09
CA GLY A 48 8.17 3.89 -0.69
C GLY A 48 6.95 3.08 -0.29
N VAL A 49 6.49 2.14 -1.13
CA VAL A 49 5.36 1.24 -0.85
C VAL A 49 5.86 -0.20 -0.91
N TYR A 50 5.63 -0.95 0.17
CA TYR A 50 6.04 -2.34 0.34
C TYR A 50 4.83 -3.20 0.67
N VAL A 51 4.79 -4.41 0.13
CA VAL A 51 3.63 -5.30 0.21
C VAL A 51 4.07 -6.67 0.71
N SER A 52 3.27 -7.27 1.59
CA SER A 52 3.49 -8.64 2.05
C SER A 52 3.32 -9.63 0.88
N PRO A 53 4.10 -10.72 0.80
CA PRO A 53 3.93 -11.75 -0.24
C PRO A 53 2.51 -12.32 -0.34
N ASP A 54 1.80 -12.39 0.79
CA ASP A 54 0.45 -12.93 0.87
C ASP A 54 -0.64 -11.91 0.44
N THR A 55 -0.26 -10.66 0.18
CA THR A 55 -1.19 -9.57 -0.12
C THR A 55 -1.32 -9.37 -1.61
N TRP A 56 -2.56 -9.38 -2.09
CA TRP A 56 -2.84 -9.12 -3.50
C TRP A 56 -2.61 -7.65 -3.83
N THR A 57 -1.89 -7.39 -4.92
CA THR A 57 -1.59 -6.02 -5.39
C THR A 57 -2.70 -5.49 -6.27
N ASP A 58 -3.24 -4.32 -5.90
CA ASP A 58 -4.20 -3.57 -6.69
C ASP A 58 -3.51 -2.38 -7.36
N ALA A 59 -3.54 -2.35 -8.70
CA ALA A 59 -2.88 -1.31 -9.48
C ALA A 59 -3.45 0.10 -9.26
N MET A 60 -4.77 0.22 -9.06
CA MET A 60 -5.44 1.49 -8.80
C MET A 60 -5.13 1.98 -7.39
N TYR A 61 -5.10 1.08 -6.41
CA TYR A 61 -4.68 1.42 -5.05
C TYR A 61 -3.23 1.92 -5.03
N LEU A 62 -2.31 1.20 -5.69
CA LEU A 62 -0.91 1.62 -5.80
C LEU A 62 -0.75 2.98 -6.51
N LEU A 63 -1.57 3.25 -7.53
CA LEU A 63 -1.62 4.55 -8.20
C LEU A 63 -2.06 5.65 -7.24
N HIS A 64 -3.12 5.42 -6.46
CA HIS A 64 -3.59 6.37 -5.45
C HIS A 64 -2.53 6.66 -4.38
N LEU A 65 -1.82 5.62 -3.91
CA LEU A 65 -0.73 5.79 -2.93
C LEU A 65 0.43 6.62 -3.50
N ARG A 66 0.79 6.39 -4.76
CA ARG A 66 1.87 7.14 -5.43
C ARG A 66 1.48 8.58 -5.72
N CYS A 67 0.21 8.82 -6.04
CA CYS A 67 -0.30 10.10 -6.50
C CYS A 67 -1.40 10.58 -5.54
N GLY A 68 -1.02 11.11 -4.38
CA GLY A 68 -1.98 11.52 -3.33
C GLY A 68 -2.95 12.66 -3.73
N GLN A 69 -2.74 13.30 -4.87
CA GLN A 69 -3.67 14.29 -5.45
C GLN A 69 -4.52 13.72 -6.61
N ALA A 70 -4.29 12.47 -7.01
CA ALA A 70 -5.04 11.84 -8.08
C ALA A 70 -6.48 11.57 -7.61
N VAL A 71 -7.44 11.92 -8.47
CA VAL A 71 -8.87 11.68 -8.26
C VAL A 71 -9.34 10.77 -9.40
N PHE A 72 -9.88 9.61 -9.05
CA PHE A 72 -10.53 8.75 -10.02
C PHE A 72 -11.80 9.42 -10.54
N SER A 73 -12.01 9.36 -11.85
CA SER A 73 -13.13 10.03 -12.52
C SER A 73 -13.77 9.11 -13.57
N HIS A 74 -14.86 9.59 -14.18
CA HIS A 74 -15.59 8.88 -15.24
C HIS A 74 -15.94 7.42 -14.84
N GLU A 75 -15.66 6.45 -15.72
CA GLU A 75 -16.00 5.04 -15.53
C GLU A 75 -15.38 4.45 -14.26
N THR A 76 -14.12 4.79 -13.95
CA THR A 76 -13.43 4.28 -12.75
C THR A 76 -14.10 4.74 -11.47
N ALA A 77 -14.56 5.99 -11.42
CA ALA A 77 -15.31 6.50 -10.27
C ALA A 77 -16.68 5.81 -10.13
N LEU A 78 -17.41 5.63 -11.25
CA LEU A 78 -18.68 4.90 -11.22
C LEU A 78 -18.49 3.48 -10.71
N PHE A 79 -17.43 2.80 -11.16
CA PHE A 79 -17.13 1.43 -10.75
C PHE A 79 -16.81 1.34 -9.25
N PHE A 80 -15.97 2.23 -8.71
CA PHE A 80 -15.63 2.22 -7.28
C PHE A 80 -16.77 2.64 -6.34
N HIS A 81 -17.81 3.27 -6.87
CA HIS A 81 -19.00 3.66 -6.11
C HIS A 81 -20.20 2.74 -6.34
N ASP A 82 -19.98 1.56 -6.94
CA ASP A 82 -21.04 0.58 -7.25
C ASP A 82 -22.19 1.17 -8.11
N LEU A 83 -21.88 2.16 -8.96
CA LEU A 83 -22.85 2.82 -9.86
C LEU A 83 -22.87 2.20 -11.27
N THR A 84 -22.02 1.20 -11.53
CA THR A 84 -21.96 0.41 -12.75
C THR A 84 -21.46 -1.00 -12.42
N ASP A 85 -22.04 -2.02 -13.04
CA ASP A 85 -21.59 -3.40 -12.90
C ASP A 85 -20.38 -3.75 -13.78
N ARG A 86 -20.04 -2.85 -14.72
CA ARG A 86 -18.99 -3.08 -15.71
C ARG A 86 -17.68 -2.40 -15.30
N GLU A 87 -16.59 -3.17 -15.29
CA GLU A 87 -15.23 -2.64 -15.15
C GLU A 87 -14.88 -1.64 -16.28
N PRO A 88 -14.09 -0.58 -15.98
CA PRO A 88 -13.65 0.37 -16.99
C PRO A 88 -12.91 -0.32 -18.14
N LEU A 89 -13.29 -0.02 -19.38
CA LEU A 89 -12.68 -0.67 -20.55
C LEU A 89 -11.27 -0.15 -20.84
N LYS A 90 -11.00 1.08 -20.41
CA LYS A 90 -9.71 1.75 -20.59
C LYS A 90 -9.40 2.59 -19.36
N TYR A 91 -8.17 2.44 -18.89
CA TYR A 91 -7.58 3.33 -17.91
C TYR A 91 -6.79 4.40 -18.66
N THR A 92 -7.12 5.68 -18.43
CA THR A 92 -6.45 6.86 -19.01
C THR A 92 -6.00 7.80 -17.92
#